data_AF-A0A9Q8QCD5-F1
#
_entry.id   AF-A0A9Q8QCD5-F1
#
_cell.length_a   1.000
_cell.length_b   1.000
_cell.length_c   1.000
_cell.angle_alpha   90.00
_cell.angle_beta   90.00
_cell.angle_gamma   90.00
#
_symmetry.space_group_name_H-M   'P 1'
#
loop_
_entity.id
_entity.type
_entity.pdbx_description
1 polymer ?
#
loop_
_entity_poly.entity_id
_entity_poly.type
_entity_poly.pdbx_seq_one_letter_code
_entity_poly.pdbx_strand_id
1 'polypeptide(L)'
;MSESYSKYTGVLDKFYEKDYPEFPRLRDRIKQLLSDSDELDQIVQLVGKSVLSDPDKITLDLVGLLKEDFLQQNGYSDYDQFCPMWKTEWMLKLMVGYHDESQRAI
;
A
#
# COMPACT_ATOMS: atom_id res chain seq x y z
N MET A 1 6.14 0.69 9.52
CA MET A 1 5.85 2.08 9.10
C MET A 1 5.22 2.93 10.20
N SER A 2 4.89 2.33 11.35
CA SER A 2 4.20 2.94 12.49
C SER A 2 4.85 4.21 13.08
N GLU A 3 6.13 4.47 12.80
CA GLU A 3 6.84 5.64 13.36
C GLU A 3 7.08 6.79 12.36
N SER A 4 6.84 6.59 11.06
CA SER A 4 7.08 7.62 10.05
C SER A 4 5.87 8.53 9.87
N TYR A 5 6.06 9.84 10.01
CA TYR A 5 5.00 10.82 9.83
C TYR A 5 5.51 12.08 9.12
N SER A 6 4.59 12.84 8.51
CA SER A 6 4.88 14.14 7.93
C SER A 6 3.80 15.15 8.29
N LYS A 7 4.22 16.30 8.81
CA LYS A 7 3.33 17.44 9.10
C LYS A 7 2.93 18.22 7.83
N TYR A 8 3.55 17.92 6.69
CA TYR A 8 3.28 18.60 5.42
C TYR A 8 2.17 17.96 4.59
N THR A 9 1.63 16.82 5.03
CA THR A 9 0.61 16.05 4.32
C THR A 9 -0.54 16.93 3.82
N GLY A 10 -1.16 17.74 4.69
CA GLY A 10 -2.28 18.59 4.29
C GLY A 10 -1.95 19.74 3.31
N VAL A 11 -0.70 20.21 3.29
CA VAL A 11 -0.26 21.21 2.28
C VAL A 11 0.02 20.52 0.95
N LEU A 12 0.69 19.36 1.01
CA LEU A 12 1.06 18.58 -0.18
C LEU A 12 -0.14 17.93 -0.85
N ASP A 13 -1.19 17.57 -0.11
CA ASP A 13 -2.42 17.03 -0.69
C ASP A 13 -3.01 18.00 -1.71
N LYS A 14 -3.09 19.30 -1.37
CA LYS A 14 -3.53 20.37 -2.29
C LYS A 14 -2.61 20.52 -3.50
N PHE A 15 -1.31 20.28 -3.33
CA PHE A 15 -0.35 20.31 -4.45
C PHE A 15 -0.58 19.13 -5.40
N TYR A 16 -0.75 17.92 -4.87
CA TYR A 16 -0.99 16.73 -5.66
C TYR A 16 -2.36 16.76 -6.34
N GLU A 17 -3.40 17.30 -5.70
CA GLU A 17 -4.76 17.38 -6.26
C GLU A 17 -4.83 18.03 -7.65
N LYS A 18 -3.87 18.91 -7.98
CA LYS A 18 -3.81 19.57 -9.27
C LYS A 18 -3.48 18.61 -10.43
N ASP A 19 -2.49 17.75 -10.24
CA ASP A 19 -1.90 16.94 -11.33
C ASP A 19 -2.07 15.41 -11.08
N TYR A 20 -2.33 15.01 -9.82
CA TYR A 20 -2.45 13.63 -9.33
C TYR A 20 -3.57 13.53 -8.26
N PRO A 21 -4.85 13.78 -8.63
CA PRO A 21 -5.96 13.90 -7.68
C PRO A 21 -6.28 12.61 -6.91
N GLU A 22 -5.89 11.45 -7.42
CA GLU A 22 -6.15 10.19 -6.73
C GLU A 22 -5.05 9.82 -5.74
N PHE A 23 -3.84 10.38 -5.91
CA PHE A 23 -2.68 10.03 -5.10
C PHE A 23 -2.91 10.17 -3.58
N PRO A 24 -3.47 11.28 -3.04
CA PRO A 24 -3.70 11.39 -1.60
C PRO A 24 -4.60 10.27 -1.06
N ARG A 25 -5.71 9.98 -1.77
CA ARG A 25 -6.65 8.92 -1.41
C ARG A 25 -6.00 7.54 -1.44
N LEU A 26 -5.23 7.25 -2.49
CA LEU A 26 -4.54 5.96 -2.64
C LEU A 26 -3.47 5.78 -1.57
N ARG A 27 -2.66 6.81 -1.30
CA ARG A 27 -1.66 6.81 -0.23
C ARG A 27 -2.30 6.47 1.12
N ASP A 28 -3.44 7.09 1.43
CA ASP A 28 -4.09 6.88 2.72
C ASP A 28 -4.75 5.50 2.81
N ARG A 29 -5.31 5.00 1.70
CA ARG A 29 -5.80 3.61 1.61
C ARG A 29 -4.69 2.58 1.83
N ILE A 30 -3.53 2.79 1.22
CA ILE A 30 -2.36 1.92 1.38
C ILE A 30 -1.84 1.95 2.82
N LYS A 31 -1.74 3.14 3.43
CA LYS A 31 -1.36 3.27 4.85
C LYS A 31 -2.32 2.50 5.76
N GLN A 32 -3.62 2.57 5.50
CA GLN A 32 -4.61 1.80 6.26
C GLN A 32 -4.35 0.29 6.11
N LEU A 33 -4.21 -0.22 4.89
CA LEU A 33 -3.97 -1.65 4.64
C LEU A 33 -2.69 -2.15 5.31
N LEU A 34 -1.63 -1.33 5.32
CA LEU A 34 -0.39 -1.62 6.05
C LEU A 34 -0.61 -1.69 7.57
N SER A 35 -1.42 -0.78 8.13
CA SER A 35 -1.78 -0.81 9.55
C SER A 35 -2.62 -2.05 9.89
N ASP A 36 -3.62 -2.37 9.06
CA ASP A 36 -4.46 -3.56 9.24
C ASP A 36 -3.61 -4.83 9.18
N SER A 37 -2.64 -4.90 8.25
CA SER A 37 -1.69 -6.01 8.17
C SER A 37 -0.79 -6.11 9.39
N ASP A 38 -0.37 -5.01 10.00
CA ASP A 38 0.46 -5.05 11.23
C ASP A 38 -0.34 -5.67 12.41
N GLU A 39 -1.65 -5.47 12.47
CA GLU A 39 -2.54 -6.12 13.44
C GLU A 39 -2.75 -7.61 13.11
N LEU A 40 -3.00 -7.94 11.84
CA LEU A 40 -3.16 -9.32 11.38
C LEU A 40 -1.89 -10.15 11.59
N ASP A 41 -0.71 -9.58 11.35
CA ASP A 41 0.59 -10.26 11.57
C ASP A 41 0.76 -10.66 13.05
N GLN A 42 0.28 -9.85 14.00
CA GLN A 42 0.28 -10.21 15.42
C GLN A 42 -0.63 -11.42 15.71
N ILE A 43 -1.81 -11.47 15.08
CA ILE A 43 -2.72 -12.63 15.19
C ILE A 43 -2.05 -13.87 14.60
N VAL A 44 -1.44 -13.76 13.42
CA VAL A 44 -0.73 -14.88 12.76
C VAL A 44 0.38 -15.43 13.64
N GLN A 45 1.14 -14.57 14.32
CA GLN A 45 2.21 -15.01 15.23
C GLN A 45 1.66 -15.76 16.46
N LEU A 46 0.46 -15.44 16.92
CA LEU A 46 -0.15 -16.06 18.11
C LEU A 46 -0.86 -17.39 17.80
N VAL A 47 -1.59 -17.46 16.68
CA VAL A 47 -2.52 -18.57 16.40
C VAL A 47 -2.36 -19.21 15.02
N GLY A 48 -1.51 -18.65 14.15
CA GLY A 48 -1.23 -19.16 12.80
C GLY A 48 -2.15 -18.60 11.70
N LYS A 49 -1.67 -18.56 10.45
CA LYS A 49 -2.39 -17.98 9.28
C LYS A 49 -3.69 -18.70 8.93
N SER A 50 -3.85 -19.97 9.30
CA SER A 50 -5.02 -20.80 8.94
C SER A 50 -6.33 -20.33 9.58
N VAL A 51 -6.27 -19.56 10.66
CA VAL A 51 -7.46 -19.05 11.37
C VAL A 51 -8.04 -17.77 10.77
N LEU A 52 -7.32 -17.12 9.86
CA LEU A 52 -7.74 -15.86 9.27
C LEU A 52 -8.88 -16.05 8.26
N SER A 53 -9.75 -15.04 8.17
CA SER A 53 -10.77 -14.98 7.13
C SER A 53 -10.13 -14.78 5.75
N ASP A 54 -10.83 -15.13 4.68
CA ASP A 54 -10.31 -14.92 3.32
C ASP A 54 -10.05 -13.44 2.99
N PRO A 55 -10.90 -12.47 3.41
CA PRO A 55 -10.57 -11.04 3.33
C PRO A 55 -9.25 -10.66 4.00
N ASP A 56 -8.96 -11.20 5.19
CA ASP A 56 -7.73 -10.90 5.94
C ASP A 56 -6.49 -11.47 5.24
N LYS A 57 -6.62 -12.69 4.69
CA LYS A 57 -5.54 -13.29 3.89
C LYS A 57 -5.23 -12.45 2.64
N ILE A 58 -6.26 -11.95 1.95
CA ILE A 58 -6.09 -11.05 0.80
C ILE A 58 -5.36 -9.77 1.22
N THR A 59 -5.72 -9.19 2.36
CA THR A 59 -5.02 -8.00 2.89
C THR A 59 -3.54 -8.29 3.16
N LEU A 60 -3.21 -9.40 3.82
CA LEU A 60 -1.81 -9.80 4.07
C LEU A 60 -1.04 -10.04 2.77
N ASP A 61 -1.64 -10.72 1.79
CA ASP A 61 -0.99 -11.03 0.52
C ASP A 61 -0.74 -9.75 -0.30
N LEU A 62 -1.70 -8.81 -0.33
CA LEU A 62 -1.48 -7.48 -0.93
C LEU A 62 -0.38 -6.70 -0.23
N VAL A 63 -0.34 -6.71 1.11
CA VAL A 63 0.70 -6.00 1.86
C VAL A 63 2.07 -6.61 1.63
N GLY A 64 2.17 -7.93 1.43
CA GLY A 64 3.38 -8.58 0.93
C GLY A 64 3.84 -7.98 -0.39
N LEU A 65 2.94 -7.91 -1.38
CA LEU A 65 3.19 -7.27 -2.68
C LEU A 65 3.64 -5.81 -2.54
N LEU A 66 2.99 -5.03 -1.67
CA LEU A 66 3.38 -3.63 -1.42
C LEU A 66 4.79 -3.52 -0.84
N LYS A 67 5.15 -4.40 0.10
CA LYS A 67 6.46 -4.43 0.75
C LYS A 67 7.57 -4.80 -0.24
N GLU A 68 7.31 -5.70 -1.18
CA GLU A 68 8.32 -6.23 -2.12
C GLU A 68 8.40 -5.42 -3.42
N ASP A 69 7.26 -5.01 -4.00
CA ASP A 69 7.21 -4.46 -5.37
C ASP A 69 7.00 -2.94 -5.44
N PHE A 70 6.63 -2.29 -4.33
CA PHE A 70 6.40 -0.83 -4.32
C PHE A 70 7.32 -0.07 -3.35
N LEU A 71 7.42 -0.55 -2.11
CA LEU A 71 8.18 0.13 -1.05
C LEU A 71 9.68 -0.11 -1.16
N GLN A 72 10.09 -1.25 -1.72
CA GLN A 72 11.47 -1.52 -2.05
C GLN A 72 11.80 -0.95 -3.42
N GLN A 73 12.92 -0.24 -3.51
CA GLN A 73 13.46 0.24 -4.78
C GLN A 73 14.97 -0.01 -4.84
N ASN A 74 15.45 -0.51 -5.99
CA ASN A 74 16.87 -0.74 -6.21
C ASN A 74 17.54 0.47 -6.85
N GLY A 75 18.26 1.26 -6.04
CA GLY A 75 18.99 2.45 -6.49
C GLY A 75 20.09 2.19 -7.53
N TYR A 76 20.53 0.94 -7.72
CA TYR A 76 21.53 0.56 -8.75
C TYR A 76 20.89 0.04 -10.05
N SER A 77 19.57 -0.14 -10.07
CA SER A 77 18.83 -0.62 -11.24
C SER A 77 18.67 0.48 -12.27
N ASP A 78 18.82 0.16 -13.55
CA ASP A 78 18.57 1.10 -14.65
C ASP A 78 17.09 1.51 -14.75
N TYR A 79 16.16 0.66 -14.31
CA TYR A 79 14.71 0.88 -14.36
C TYR A 79 14.05 1.29 -13.03
N ASP A 80 14.79 1.21 -11.91
CA ASP A 80 14.26 1.43 -10.56
C ASP A 80 15.08 2.38 -9.69
N GLN A 81 16.17 2.95 -10.25
CA GLN A 81 16.92 4.04 -9.63
C GLN A 81 16.11 5.34 -9.44
N PHE A 82 15.04 5.52 -10.21
CA PHE A 82 14.14 6.68 -10.14
C PHE A 82 12.73 6.29 -10.55
N CYS A 83 11.75 6.63 -9.71
CA CYS A 83 10.34 6.41 -10.00
C CYS A 83 9.63 7.76 -10.23
N PRO A 84 9.19 8.09 -11.47
CA PRO A 84 8.43 9.30 -11.70
C PRO A 84 7.04 9.22 -11.05
N MET A 85 6.48 10.38 -10.69
CA MET A 85 5.24 10.44 -9.91
C MET A 85 4.05 9.73 -10.57
N TRP A 86 3.92 9.81 -11.91
CA TRP A 86 2.87 9.08 -12.64
C TRP A 86 3.02 7.57 -12.47
N LYS A 87 4.24 7.01 -12.48
CA LYS A 87 4.47 5.57 -12.30
C LYS A 87 4.04 5.15 -10.89
N THR A 88 4.42 5.93 -9.88
CA THR A 88 4.00 5.74 -8.48
C THR A 88 2.48 5.73 -8.35
N GLU A 89 1.77 6.73 -8.88
CA GLU A 89 0.31 6.80 -8.78
C GLU A 89 -0.37 5.60 -9.46
N TRP A 90 0.10 5.21 -10.64
CA TRP A 90 -0.44 4.07 -11.38
C TRP A 90 -0.21 2.73 -10.67
N MET A 91 0.97 2.52 -10.08
CA MET A 91 1.24 1.33 -9.27
C MET A 91 0.29 1.27 -8.07
N LEU A 92 0.08 2.39 -7.38
CA LEU A 92 -0.87 2.44 -6.27
C LEU A 92 -2.31 2.16 -6.70
N LYS A 93 -2.76 2.72 -7.84
CA LYS A 93 -4.08 2.41 -8.42
C LYS A 93 -4.24 0.93 -8.70
N LEU A 94 -3.22 0.31 -9.30
CA LEU A 94 -3.25 -1.11 -9.63
C LEU A 94 -3.32 -1.98 -8.38
N MET A 95 -2.52 -1.68 -7.36
CA MET A 95 -2.50 -2.45 -6.10
C MET A 95 -3.82 -2.30 -5.32
N VAL A 96 -4.33 -1.07 -5.15
CA VAL A 96 -5.63 -0.85 -4.50
C VAL A 96 -6.77 -1.46 -5.32
N GLY A 97 -6.72 -1.33 -6.65
CA GLY A 97 -7.71 -1.93 -7.54
C GLY A 97 -7.72 -3.46 -7.46
N TYR A 98 -6.55 -4.10 -7.47
CA TYR A 98 -6.42 -5.54 -7.29
C TYR A 98 -7.02 -6.00 -5.97
N HIS A 99 -6.73 -5.29 -4.87
CA HIS A 99 -7.34 -5.56 -3.58
C HIS A 99 -8.87 -5.46 -3.63
N ASP A 100 -9.40 -4.36 -4.14
CA ASP A 100 -10.85 -4.11 -4.13
C ASP A 100 -11.63 -5.03 -5.09
N GLU A 101 -11.02 -5.50 -6.18
CA GLU A 101 -11.59 -6.55 -7.04
C GLU A 101 -11.51 -7.93 -6.36
N SER A 102 -10.40 -8.24 -5.68
CA SER A 102 -10.24 -9.51 -4.95
C SER A 102 -11.27 -9.65 -3.82
N GLN A 103 -11.50 -8.57 -3.06
CA GLN A 103 -12.52 -8.51 -2.02
C GLN A 103 -13.96 -8.66 -2.57
N ARG A 104 -14.20 -8.27 -3.83
CA ARG A 104 -15.52 -8.42 -4.48
C ARG A 104 -15.77 -9.81 -5.04
N ALA A 105 -14.71 -10.56 -5.32
CA ALA A 105 -14.80 -11.88 -5.94
C ALA A 105 -15.11 -12.99 -4.93
N ILE A 106 -14.86 -12.75 -3.65
CA ILE A 106 -15.16 -13.64 -2.53
C ILE A 106 -16.49 -13.28 -1.85
#